data_AF-A0ABC8UMJ5-F1
#
_entry.id   AF-A0ABC8UMJ5-F1
#
_cell.length_a   1.000
_cell.length_b   1.000
_cell.length_c   1.000
_cell.angle_alpha   90.00
_cell.angle_beta   90.00
_cell.angle_gamma   90.00
#
_symmetry.space_group_name_H-M   'P 1'
#
loop_
_entity.id
_entity.type
_entity.pdbx_description
1 polymer ?
#
loop_
_entity_poly.entity_id
_entity_poly.type
_entity_poly.pdbx_seq_one_letter_code
_entity_poly.pdbx_strand_id
1 'polypeptide(L)'
;EYNDILMKRIQRLCNLRHQPYQFTVLVREIPICDEHKTHGCCVDHFFSKHHPYTYRSFHILYNSKDLEDLLNQAKAIAKKIEDLRQHSLTKKHNRGFSHSDALQINTKIERLEEMLQEVCLRIHHMRCKKMLEQK
;
A
#
# COMPACT_ATOMS: atom_id res chain seq x y z
N GLU A 1 23.47 35.13 -5.18
CA GLU A 1 22.63 34.10 -4.54
C GLU A 1 21.70 33.38 -5.51
N TYR A 2 20.69 34.03 -6.12
CA TYR A 2 19.74 33.33 -7.02
C TYR A 2 20.42 32.59 -8.18
N ASN A 3 21.33 33.27 -8.88
CA ASN A 3 22.09 32.68 -9.99
C ASN A 3 22.96 31.50 -9.53
N ASP A 4 23.54 31.59 -8.33
CA ASP A 4 24.39 30.53 -7.78
C ASP A 4 23.58 29.27 -7.46
N ILE A 5 22.38 29.44 -6.90
CA ILE A 5 21.44 28.34 -6.63
C ILE A 5 20.93 27.73 -7.95
N LEU A 6 20.60 28.58 -8.93
CA LEU A 6 20.17 28.12 -10.26
C LEU A 6 21.23 27.25 -10.93
N MET A 7 22.49 27.70 -10.94
CA MET A 7 23.59 26.94 -11.54
C MET A 7 23.82 25.60 -10.85
N LYS A 8 23.79 25.58 -9.50
CA LYS A 8 23.88 24.33 -8.73
C LYS A 8 22.71 23.39 -9.02
N ARG A 9 21.49 23.92 -9.18
CA ARG A 9 20.30 23.13 -9.50
C ARG A 9 20.39 22.52 -10.89
N ILE A 10 20.83 23.27 -11.90
CA ILE A 10 21.02 22.77 -13.27
C ILE A 10 22.06 21.65 -13.28
N GLN A 11 23.24 21.89 -12.68
CA GLN A 11 24.29 20.87 -12.58
C GLN A 11 23.78 19.60 -11.90
N ARG A 12 22.98 19.74 -10.83
CA ARG A 12 22.38 18.58 -10.16
C ARG A 12 21.40 17.85 -11.08
N LEU A 13 20.51 18.56 -11.77
CA LEU A 13 19.52 17.97 -12.67
C LEU A 13 20.18 17.19 -13.82
N CYS A 14 21.26 17.73 -14.42
CA CYS A 14 22.01 17.05 -15.47
C CYS A 14 22.70 15.76 -14.99
N ASN A 15 23.13 15.73 -13.71
CA ASN A 15 23.86 14.60 -13.14
C ASN A 15 22.95 13.57 -12.43
N LEU A 16 21.63 13.79 -12.39
CA LEU A 16 20.70 12.85 -11.78
C LEU A 16 20.54 11.60 -12.65
N ARG A 17 20.51 10.44 -12.00
CA ARG A 17 20.14 9.18 -12.67
C ARG A 17 18.68 9.22 -13.09
N HIS A 18 18.34 8.41 -14.09
CA HIS A 18 16.96 8.20 -14.50
C HIS A 18 16.10 7.76 -13.31
N GLN A 19 15.06 8.54 -13.00
CA GLN A 19 14.12 8.27 -11.92
C GLN A 19 12.68 8.29 -12.46
N PRO A 20 11.76 7.48 -11.92
CA PRO A 20 10.39 7.38 -12.45
C PRO A 20 9.64 8.71 -12.55
N TYR A 21 9.85 9.63 -11.59
CA TYR A 21 9.18 10.94 -11.60
C TYR A 21 9.56 11.82 -12.79
N GLN A 22 10.69 11.55 -13.46
CA GLN A 22 11.11 12.28 -14.65
C GLN A 22 10.25 11.93 -15.87
N PHE A 23 9.57 10.79 -15.84
CA PHE A 23 8.76 10.25 -16.94
C PHE A 23 7.28 10.11 -16.58
N THR A 24 6.90 10.44 -15.34
CA THR A 24 5.54 10.25 -14.84
C THR A 24 4.91 11.60 -14.58
N VAL A 25 3.74 11.84 -15.16
CA VAL A 25 2.97 13.08 -14.96
C VAL A 25 1.74 12.76 -14.12
N LEU A 26 1.48 13.60 -13.12
CA LEU A 26 0.25 13.53 -12.34
C LEU A 26 -0.86 14.30 -13.07
N VAL A 27 -1.90 13.59 -13.48
CA VAL A 27 -3.10 14.16 -14.09
C VAL A 27 -4.24 14.14 -13.07
N ARG A 28 -4.96 15.25 -12.95
CA ARG A 28 -6.07 15.44 -12.00
C ARG A 28 -7.34 15.78 -12.75
N GLU A 29 -8.49 15.69 -12.06
CA GLU A 29 -9.80 16.10 -12.59
C GLU A 29 -10.19 15.39 -13.90
N ILE A 30 -9.89 14.09 -13.95
CA ILE A 30 -10.19 13.26 -15.13
C ILE A 30 -11.71 13.01 -15.17
N PRO A 31 -12.39 13.31 -16.30
CA PRO A 31 -13.82 13.03 -16.44
C PRO A 31 -14.11 11.52 -16.44
N ILE A 32 -15.34 11.14 -16.09
CA ILE A 32 -15.82 9.76 -16.23
C ILE A 32 -16.27 9.57 -17.68
N CYS A 33 -15.84 8.48 -18.31
CA CYS A 33 -16.34 8.12 -19.64
C CYS A 33 -17.83 7.75 -19.58
N ASP A 34 -18.64 8.36 -20.44
CA ASP A 34 -20.08 8.13 -20.43
C ASP A 34 -20.47 6.69 -20.81
N GLU A 35 -19.72 6.06 -21.71
CA GLU A 35 -19.97 4.71 -22.22
C GLU A 35 -19.52 3.63 -21.22
N HIS A 36 -18.27 3.74 -20.75
CA HIS A 36 -17.64 2.70 -19.93
C HIS A 36 -17.77 2.96 -18.42
N LYS A 37 -18.26 4.14 -18.00
CA LYS A 37 -18.36 4.56 -16.59
C LYS A 37 -17.04 4.45 -15.80
N THR A 38 -15.90 4.51 -16.49
CA THR A 38 -14.56 4.50 -15.90
C THR A 38 -13.76 5.73 -16.31
N HIS A 39 -12.80 6.14 -15.47
CA HIS A 39 -11.84 7.22 -15.80
C HIS A 39 -10.78 6.77 -16.81
N GLY A 40 -10.40 5.48 -16.78
CA GLY A 40 -9.28 4.96 -17.56
C GLY A 40 -9.45 5.11 -19.06
N CYS A 41 -10.68 4.96 -19.57
CA CYS A 41 -10.98 5.12 -20.99
C CYS A 41 -10.62 6.53 -21.50
N CYS A 42 -11.00 7.58 -20.77
CA CYS A 42 -10.70 8.96 -21.16
C CYS A 42 -9.19 9.24 -21.18
N VAL A 43 -8.45 8.72 -20.19
CA VAL A 43 -6.99 8.87 -20.13
C VAL A 43 -6.34 8.19 -21.33
N ASP A 44 -6.68 6.92 -21.55
CA ASP A 44 -6.04 6.14 -22.60
C ASP A 44 -6.31 6.69 -23.99
N HIS A 45 -7.57 7.09 -24.27
CA HIS A 45 -7.93 7.71 -25.54
C HIS A 45 -7.20 9.05 -25.76
N PHE A 46 -7.20 9.92 -24.74
CA PHE A 46 -6.57 11.24 -24.85
C PHE A 46 -5.06 11.13 -25.12
N PHE A 47 -4.34 10.35 -24.31
CA PHE A 47 -2.89 10.25 -24.45
C PHE A 47 -2.46 9.45 -25.68
N SER A 48 -3.21 8.42 -26.07
CA SER A 48 -2.93 7.70 -27.31
C SER A 48 -3.13 8.58 -28.55
N LYS A 49 -4.12 9.48 -28.52
CA LYS A 49 -4.38 10.41 -29.63
C LYS A 49 -3.37 11.55 -29.70
N HIS A 50 -3.03 12.17 -28.57
CA HIS A 50 -2.21 13.38 -28.54
C HIS A 50 -0.71 13.12 -28.33
N HIS A 51 -0.35 11.97 -27.76
CA HIS A 51 1.02 11.59 -27.42
C HIS A 51 1.39 10.16 -27.89
N PRO A 52 1.09 9.77 -29.15
CA PRO A 52 1.16 8.37 -29.61
C PRO A 52 2.52 7.70 -29.47
N TYR A 53 3.62 8.46 -29.57
CA TYR A 53 4.98 7.91 -29.52
C TYR A 53 5.64 7.99 -28.12
N THR A 54 5.04 8.71 -27.19
CA THR A 54 5.64 8.97 -25.85
C THR A 54 4.79 8.45 -24.71
N TYR A 55 3.50 8.30 -24.92
CA TYR A 55 2.61 7.65 -23.97
C TYR A 55 2.94 6.16 -23.87
N ARG A 56 3.01 5.67 -22.64
CA ARG A 56 3.38 4.28 -22.35
C ARG A 56 2.34 3.55 -21.51
N SER A 57 1.87 4.18 -20.45
CA SER A 57 0.85 3.63 -19.57
C SER A 57 0.31 4.70 -18.63
N PHE A 58 -0.79 4.36 -17.96
CA PHE A 58 -1.36 5.15 -16.86
C PHE A 58 -1.63 4.27 -15.65
N HIS A 59 -1.82 4.92 -14.51
CA HIS A 59 -2.31 4.29 -13.29
C HIS A 59 -3.30 5.22 -12.60
N ILE A 60 -4.52 4.73 -12.35
CA ILE A 60 -5.55 5.52 -11.67
C ILE A 60 -5.32 5.44 -10.16
N LEU A 61 -5.25 6.61 -9.52
CA LEU A 61 -5.13 6.71 -8.08
C LEU A 61 -6.52 6.71 -7.45
N TYR A 62 -6.80 5.70 -6.62
CA TYR A 62 -8.05 5.59 -5.87
C TYR A 62 -7.82 5.91 -4.40
N ASN A 63 -8.86 6.38 -3.72
CA ASN A 63 -8.81 6.50 -2.27
C ASN A 63 -8.60 5.10 -1.65
N SER A 64 -7.46 4.92 -1.01
CA SER A 64 -7.04 3.67 -0.37
C SER A 64 -7.08 3.74 1.15
N LYS A 65 -7.64 4.79 1.74
CA LYS A 65 -7.62 5.00 3.20
C LYS A 65 -8.12 3.78 3.97
N ASP A 66 -9.29 3.26 3.61
CA ASP A 66 -9.87 2.08 4.26
C ASP A 66 -8.99 0.83 4.11
N LEU A 67 -8.32 0.68 2.95
CA LEU A 67 -7.42 -0.44 2.69
C LEU A 67 -6.11 -0.29 3.46
N GLU A 68 -5.62 0.94 3.62
CA GLU A 68 -4.44 1.28 4.41
C GLU A 68 -4.70 1.05 5.90
N ASP A 69 -5.89 1.44 6.40
CA ASP A 69 -6.31 1.19 7.78
C ASP A 69 -6.37 -0.32 8.08
N LEU A 70 -6.95 -1.12 7.18
CA LEU A 70 -6.96 -2.58 7.31
C LEU A 70 -5.55 -3.19 7.26
N LEU A 71 -4.66 -2.71 6.37
CA LEU A 71 -3.28 -3.17 6.31
C LEU A 71 -2.51 -2.83 7.60
N ASN A 72 -2.74 -1.65 8.16
CA ASN A 72 -2.13 -1.22 9.41
C ASN A 72 -2.65 -2.07 10.59
N GLN A 73 -3.95 -2.38 10.60
CA GLN A 73 -4.54 -3.30 11.57
C GLN A 73 -3.90 -4.69 11.49
N ALA A 74 -3.78 -5.26 10.28
CA ALA A 74 -3.14 -6.57 10.08
C ALA A 74 -1.69 -6.58 10.58
N LYS A 75 -0.90 -5.55 10.25
CA LYS A 75 0.48 -5.39 10.74
C LYS A 75 0.54 -5.32 12.27
N ALA A 76 -0.36 -4.56 12.89
CA ALA A 76 -0.41 -4.42 14.35
C ALA A 76 -0.76 -5.75 15.04
N ILE A 77 -1.70 -6.52 14.49
CA ILE A 77 -2.06 -7.85 15.01
C ILE A 77 -0.89 -8.82 14.86
N ALA A 78 -0.27 -8.89 13.68
CA ALA A 78 0.88 -9.75 13.42
C ALA A 78 2.04 -9.44 14.38
N LYS A 79 2.33 -8.15 14.61
CA LYS A 79 3.35 -7.72 15.57
C LYS A 79 3.00 -8.17 17.00
N LYS A 80 1.74 -8.03 17.43
CA LYS A 80 1.31 -8.51 18.76
C LYS A 80 1.48 -10.01 18.93
N ILE A 81 1.19 -10.80 17.89
CA ILE A 81 1.42 -12.25 17.91
C ILE A 81 2.90 -12.56 18.07
N GLU A 82 3.76 -11.88 17.32
CA GLU A 82 5.22 -12.04 17.41
C GLU A 82 5.74 -11.67 18.80
N ASP A 83 5.33 -10.53 19.35
CA ASP A 83 5.69 -10.07 20.69
C ASP A 83 5.28 -11.09 21.77
N LEU A 84 4.07 -11.65 21.67
CA LEU A 84 3.58 -12.69 22.60
C LEU A 84 4.38 -13.98 22.50
N ARG A 85 4.72 -14.42 21.28
CA ARG A 85 5.57 -15.61 21.05
C ARG A 85 6.96 -15.40 21.65
N GLN A 86 7.61 -14.26 21.41
CA GLN A 86 8.91 -13.94 22.01
C GLN A 86 8.86 -13.86 23.54
N HIS A 87 7.81 -13.26 24.09
CA HIS A 87 7.62 -13.18 25.54
C HIS A 87 7.40 -14.56 26.18
N SER A 88 6.71 -15.48 25.50
CA SER A 88 6.55 -16.86 25.99
C SER A 88 7.87 -17.65 26.01
N LEU A 89 8.74 -17.42 25.03
CA LEU A 89 10.06 -18.06 24.96
C LEU A 89 10.96 -17.56 26.09
N THR A 90 11.01 -16.25 26.29
CA THR A 90 11.84 -15.63 27.34
C THR A 90 11.36 -15.99 28.75
N LYS A 91 10.03 -16.03 29.01
CA LYS A 91 9.50 -16.44 30.32
C LYS A 91 9.69 -17.92 30.66
N LYS A 92 9.68 -18.83 29.68
CA LYS A 92 9.98 -20.26 29.92
C LYS A 92 11.37 -20.49 30.54
N HIS A 93 12.31 -19.56 30.33
CA HIS A 93 13.64 -19.63 30.92
C HIS A 93 13.71 -19.11 32.37
N ASN A 94 12.68 -18.43 32.88
CA ASN A 94 12.59 -17.97 34.27
C ASN A 94 11.78 -18.97 35.12
N ARG A 95 12.28 -19.33 36.32
CA ARG A 95 11.75 -20.38 37.22
C ARG A 95 10.32 -20.18 37.77
N GLY A 96 9.54 -19.22 37.25
CA GLY A 96 8.19 -18.87 37.72
C GLY A 96 7.08 -18.98 36.68
N PHE A 97 7.32 -19.58 35.51
CA PHE A 97 6.31 -19.69 34.45
C PHE A 97 5.39 -20.90 34.66
N SER A 98 4.11 -20.64 34.95
CA SER A 98 3.14 -21.72 35.20
C SER A 98 2.52 -22.24 33.90
N HIS A 99 2.01 -23.47 33.93
CA HIS A 99 1.25 -24.05 32.81
C HIS A 99 -0.03 -23.24 32.49
N SER A 100 -0.63 -22.62 33.51
CA SER A 100 -1.80 -21.75 33.34
C SER A 100 -1.46 -20.50 32.52
N ASP A 101 -0.30 -19.89 32.77
CA ASP A 101 0.19 -18.72 32.01
C ASP A 101 0.44 -19.06 30.53
N ALA A 102 0.99 -20.25 30.27
CA ALA A 102 1.23 -20.73 28.90
C ALA A 102 -0.08 -20.91 28.12
N LEU A 103 -1.08 -21.55 28.75
CA LEU A 103 -2.40 -21.76 28.15
C LEU A 103 -3.10 -20.42 27.85
N GLN A 104 -2.97 -19.45 28.76
CA GLN A 104 -3.57 -18.13 28.56
C GLN A 104 -2.88 -17.34 27.42
N ILE A 105 -1.57 -17.50 27.21
CA ILE A 105 -0.87 -16.88 26.08
C ILE A 105 -1.30 -17.55 24.77
N ASN A 106 -1.39 -18.88 24.73
CA ASN A 106 -1.78 -19.61 23.53
C ASN A 106 -3.21 -19.25 23.09
N THR A 107 -4.17 -19.20 24.02
CA THR A 107 -5.55 -18.79 23.71
C THR A 107 -5.64 -17.33 23.22
N LYS A 108 -4.77 -16.43 23.70
CA LYS A 108 -4.67 -15.05 23.18
C LYS A 108 -4.09 -15.03 21.77
N ILE A 109 -3.07 -15.84 21.49
CA ILE A 109 -2.47 -15.95 20.16
C ILE A 109 -3.51 -16.48 19.16
N GLU A 110 -4.23 -17.54 19.49
CA GLU A 110 -5.28 -18.14 18.65
C GLU A 110 -6.36 -17.12 18.26
N ARG A 111 -6.87 -16.35 19.23
CA ARG A 111 -7.83 -15.26 18.96
C ARG A 111 -7.26 -14.17 18.04
N LEU A 112 -5.99 -13.82 18.20
CA LEU A 112 -5.34 -12.83 17.34
C LEU A 112 -5.12 -13.38 15.92
N GLU A 113 -4.85 -14.67 15.77
CA GLU A 113 -4.73 -15.34 14.48
C GLU A 113 -6.07 -15.36 13.74
N GLU A 114 -7.17 -15.66 14.43
CA GLU A 114 -8.54 -15.55 13.88
C GLU A 114 -8.85 -14.13 13.40
N MET A 115 -8.57 -13.12 14.24
CA MET A 115 -8.74 -11.71 13.87
C MET A 115 -7.88 -11.31 12.66
N LEU A 116 -6.64 -11.79 12.60
CA LEU A 116 -5.75 -11.52 11.48
C LEU A 116 -6.30 -12.14 10.18
N GLN A 117 -6.80 -13.36 10.26
CA GLN A 117 -7.41 -14.05 9.12
C GLN A 117 -8.64 -13.29 8.60
N GLU A 118 -9.49 -12.81 9.50
CA GLU A 118 -10.65 -11.99 9.14
C GLU A 118 -10.23 -10.68 8.43
N VAL A 119 -9.25 -9.96 8.96
CA VAL A 119 -8.75 -8.73 8.35
C VAL A 119 -8.15 -9.02 6.96
N CYS A 120 -7.39 -10.09 6.81
CA CYS A 120 -6.82 -10.52 5.53
C CYS A 120 -7.91 -10.84 4.49
N LEU A 121 -8.99 -11.52 4.90
CA LEU A 121 -10.14 -11.78 4.02
C LEU A 121 -10.81 -10.49 3.56
N ARG A 122 -11.01 -9.53 4.48
CA ARG A 122 -11.56 -8.20 4.13
C ARG A 122 -10.65 -7.46 3.14
N ILE A 123 -9.34 -7.46 3.35
CA ILE A 123 -8.37 -6.87 2.41
C ILE A 123 -8.46 -7.53 1.03
N HIS A 124 -8.52 -8.87 0.98
CA HIS A 124 -8.64 -9.61 -0.27
C HIS A 124 -9.94 -9.25 -1.00
N HIS A 125 -11.07 -9.27 -0.29
CA HIS A 125 -12.36 -8.89 -0.85
C HIS A 125 -12.35 -7.47 -1.40
N MET A 126 -11.81 -6.50 -0.67
CA MET A 126 -11.70 -5.11 -1.14
C MET A 126 -10.81 -4.97 -2.37
N ARG A 127 -9.69 -5.71 -2.44
CA ARG A 127 -8.82 -5.72 -3.63
C ARG A 127 -9.55 -6.32 -4.83
N CYS A 128 -10.24 -7.44 -4.67
CA CYS A 128 -10.99 -8.09 -5.73
C CYS A 128 -12.18 -7.25 -6.18
N LYS A 129 -12.94 -6.65 -5.27
CA LYS A 129 -14.05 -5.75 -5.59
C LYS A 129 -13.56 -4.54 -6.40
N LYS A 130 -12.45 -3.91 -5.97
CA LYS A 130 -11.80 -2.84 -6.74
C LYS A 130 -11.32 -3.32 -8.11
N MET A 131 -10.82 -4.55 -8.23
CA MET A 131 -10.44 -5.13 -9.54
C MET A 131 -11.63 -5.46 -10.44
N LEU A 132 -12.81 -5.76 -9.87
CA LEU A 132 -14.03 -6.03 -10.62
C LEU A 132 -14.72 -4.74 -11.07
N GLU A 133 -14.65 -3.67 -10.29
CA GLU A 133 -15.06 -2.32 -10.68
C GLU A 133 -14.10 -1.66 -11.70
N GLN A 134 -12.98 -2.32 -12.02
CA GLN A 134 -11.98 -1.87 -13.01
C GLN A 134 -12.19 -2.44 -14.43
N LYS A 135 -13.12 -3.39 -14.62
CA LYS A 135 -13.49 -3.94 -15.94
C LYS A 135 -14.77 -3.30 -16.45
#